data_AF-A0A4V1G589-F1
#
_entry.id   AF-A0A4V1G589-F1
#
_cell.length_a   1.000
_cell.length_b   1.000
_cell.length_c   1.000
_cell.angle_alpha   90.00
_cell.angle_beta   90.00
_cell.angle_gamma   90.00
#
_symmetry.space_group_name_H-M   'P 1'
#
loop_
_entity.id
_entity.type
_entity.pdbx_description
1 polymer ?
#
loop_
_entity_poly.entity_id
_entity_poly.type
_entity_poly.pdbx_seq_one_letter_code
_entity_poly.pdbx_strand_id
1 'polypeptide(L)' 'MKNIDIEKRKRAVKIASAINSIEGVNIPKNAEEILKKWSDGKLTDEQLTSMMLSICTKA' A
#
# COMPACT_ATOMS: atom_id res chain seq x y z
N MET A 1 -15.68 -13.26 -2.93
CA MET A 1 -14.34 -12.72 -2.60
C MET A 1 -13.30 -13.72 -3.08
N LYS A 2 -12.37 -13.31 -3.96
CA LYS A 2 -11.16 -14.12 -4.21
C LYS A 2 -10.45 -14.34 -2.87
N ASN A 3 -9.89 -15.52 -2.65
CA ASN A 3 -9.17 -15.82 -1.41
C ASN A 3 -7.98 -14.85 -1.30
N ILE A 4 -8.05 -13.91 -0.37
CA ILE A 4 -7.02 -12.87 -0.23
C ILE A 4 -5.79 -13.52 0.42
N ASP A 5 -4.68 -13.53 -0.31
CA ASP A 5 -3.40 -14.01 0.22
C ASP A 5 -2.71 -12.87 0.99
N ILE A 6 -3.01 -12.79 2.28
CA ILE A 6 -2.49 -11.78 3.21
C ILE A 6 -0.96 -11.79 3.26
N GLU A 7 -0.34 -12.96 3.22
CA GLU A 7 1.12 -13.08 3.29
C GLU A 7 1.80 -12.57 2.03
N LYS A 8 1.20 -12.80 0.84
CA LYS A 8 1.67 -12.16 -0.40
C LYS A 8 1.57 -10.63 -0.32
N ARG A 9 0.48 -10.09 0.24
CA ARG A 9 0.33 -8.62 0.37
C ARG A 9 1.35 -8.00 1.32
N LYS A 10 1.56 -8.60 2.49
CA LYS A 10 2.61 -8.15 3.43
C LYS A 10 3.99 -8.17 2.79
N ARG A 11 4.31 -9.23 2.03
CA ARG A 11 5.57 -9.32 1.28
C ARG A 11 5.69 -8.22 0.24
N ALA A 12 4.61 -7.93 -0.51
CA ALA A 12 4.60 -6.86 -1.50
C ALA A 12 4.89 -5.48 -0.86
N VAL A 13 4.24 -5.16 0.27
CA VAL A 13 4.50 -3.90 1.00
C VAL A 13 5.95 -3.81 1.48
N LYS A 14 6.51 -4.91 2.01
CA LYS A 14 7.91 -4.95 2.44
C LYS A 14 8.89 -4.70 1.29
N ILE A 15 8.66 -5.33 0.14
CA ILE A 15 9.51 -5.14 -1.06
C ILE A 15 9.41 -3.70 -1.57
N ALA A 16 8.20 -3.15 -1.69
CA ALA A 16 8.00 -1.78 -2.14
C ALA A 16 8.69 -0.76 -1.20
N SER A 17 8.58 -0.96 0.11
CA SER A 17 9.26 -0.12 1.11
C SER A 17 10.78 -0.21 0.99
N ALA A 18 11.34 -1.41 0.79
CA ALA A 18 12.77 -1.60 0.59
C ALA A 18 13.28 -0.90 -0.68
N ILE A 19 12.55 -1.03 -1.80
CA ILE A 19 12.88 -0.34 -3.06
C ILE A 19 12.86 1.17 -2.84
N ASN A 20 11.79 1.72 -2.26
CA ASN A 20 11.69 3.17 -2.00
C ASN A 20 12.83 3.67 -1.09
N SER A 21 13.23 2.89 -0.09
CA SER A 21 14.37 3.23 0.77
C SER A 21 15.70 3.23 0.01
N ILE A 22 15.90 2.33 -0.95
CA ILE A 22 17.11 2.29 -1.79
C ILE A 22 17.15 3.51 -2.72
N GLU A 23 16.00 3.87 -3.29
CA GLU A 23 15.86 4.99 -4.23
C GLU A 23 15.77 6.36 -3.53
N GLY A 24 15.81 6.41 -2.20
CA GLY A 24 15.64 7.65 -1.43
C GLY A 24 14.26 8.28 -1.53
N VAL A 25 13.24 7.50 -1.92
CA VAL A 25 11.85 7.94 -2.07
C VAL A 25 11.14 7.90 -0.72
N ASN A 26 10.82 9.06 -0.18
CA ASN A 26 10.00 9.17 1.03
C ASN A 26 8.54 8.89 0.73
N ILE A 27 7.97 7.90 1.42
CA ILE A 27 6.54 7.58 1.34
C ILE A 27 5.79 8.48 2.35
N PRO A 28 4.75 9.22 1.92
CA PRO A 28 3.88 9.93 2.85
C PRO A 28 3.24 9.00 3.89
N LYS A 29 3.17 9.43 5.16
CA LYS A 29 2.60 8.62 6.26
C LYS A 29 1.19 8.09 5.98
N ASN A 30 0.35 8.90 5.35
CA ASN A 30 -1.00 8.49 4.96
C ASN A 30 -1.01 7.35 3.92
N ALA A 31 -0.03 7.31 3.01
CA ALA A 31 0.13 6.21 2.06
C ALA A 31 0.60 4.93 2.77
N GLU A 32 1.50 5.02 3.75
CA GLU A 32 1.91 3.88 4.58
C GLU A 32 0.74 3.26 5.34
N GLU A 33 -0.13 4.09 5.93
CA GLU A 33 -1.33 3.62 6.62
C GLU A 33 -2.30 2.88 5.69
N ILE A 34 -2.47 3.34 4.45
CA ILE A 34 -3.31 2.67 3.45
C ILE A 34 -2.70 1.31 3.06
N LEU A 35 -1.39 1.25 2.79
CA LEU A 35 -0.68 0.01 2.49
C LEU A 35 -0.79 -1.00 3.64
N LYS A 36 -0.71 -0.52 4.89
CA LYS A 36 -0.92 -1.35 6.08
C LYS A 36 -2.33 -1.93 6.12
N LYS A 37 -3.37 -1.10 5.95
CA LYS A 37 -4.76 -1.57 5.93
C LYS A 37 -5.00 -2.60 4.80
N TRP A 38 -4.42 -2.39 3.62
CA TRP A 38 -4.52 -3.33 2.51
C TRP A 38 -3.80 -4.66 2.75
N SER A 39 -2.58 -4.62 3.29
CA SER A 39 -1.80 -5.82 3.63
C SER A 39 -2.38 -6.60 4.82
N ASP A 40 -3.06 -5.92 5.75
CA ASP A 40 -3.85 -6.53 6.82
C ASP A 40 -5.20 -7.11 6.33
N GLY A 41 -5.52 -6.97 5.03
CA GLY A 41 -6.78 -7.47 4.46
C GLY A 41 -8.00 -6.61 4.72
N LYS A 42 -7.83 -5.42 5.28
CA LYS A 42 -8.92 -4.49 5.61
C LYS A 42 -9.41 -3.69 4.40
N LEU A 43 -8.68 -3.73 3.29
CA LEU A 43 -9.03 -3.08 2.03
C LEU A 43 -8.97 -4.07 0.87
N THR A 44 -9.89 -3.90 -0.09
CA THR A 44 -9.79 -4.53 -1.41
C THR A 44 -8.75 -3.82 -2.27
N ASP A 45 -8.41 -4.41 -3.42
CA ASP A 45 -7.46 -3.80 -4.36
C ASP A 45 -8.04 -2.52 -4.98
N GLU A 46 -9.35 -2.48 -5.22
CA GLU A 46 -10.08 -1.30 -5.70
C GLU A 46 -10.06 -0.17 -4.66
N GLN A 47 -10.30 -0.50 -3.38
CA GLN A 47 -10.24 0.47 -2.29
C GLN A 47 -8.82 1.02 -2.10
N LEU A 48 -7.78 0.16 -2.16
CA LEU A 48 -6.39 0.60 -2.14
C LEU A 48 -6.14 1.62 -3.25
N THR A 49 -6.52 1.29 -4.49
CA THR A 49 -6.29 2.15 -5.66
C THR A 49 -6.99 3.50 -5.51
N SER A 50 -8.27 3.49 -5.13
CA SER A 50 -9.06 4.71 -4.92
C SER A 50 -8.45 5.60 -3.83
N MET A 51 -8.04 5.02 -2.70
CA MET A 51 -7.43 5.78 -1.60
C MET A 51 -6.05 6.33 -1.98
N MET A 52 -5.22 5.56 -2.71
CA MET A 52 -3.92 6.04 -3.19
C MET A 52 -4.06 7.21 -4.17
N LEU A 53 -4.98 7.12 -5.13
CA LEU A 53 -5.24 8.21 -6.07
C LEU A 53 -5.69 9.49 -5.35
N SER A 54 -6.46 9.37 -4.26
CA SER A 54 -6.91 10.52 -3.47
C SER A 54 -5.78 11.26 -2.74
N ILE A 55 -4.62 10.62 -2.55
CA ILE A 55 -3.42 11.26 -2.00
C ILE A 55 -2.69 12.03 -3.11
N CYS A 56 -2.61 11.47 -4.32
CA CYS A 56 -1.92 12.08 -5.45
C CYS A 56 -2.62 13.35 -5.98
N THR A 57 -3.94 13.44 -5.88
CA THR A 57 -4.73 14.56 -6.41
C THR A 57 -4.85 15.77 -5.47
N LYS A 58 -4.27 15.70 -4.27
CA LYS A 58 -4.24 16.78 -3.28
C LYS A 58 -2.90 17.54 -3.22
N ALA A 59 -2.02 17.32 -4.20
CA ALA A 59 -0.73 18.00 -4.33
C ALA A 59 -0.83 19.19 -5.30
#